data_AF-A0A933N2T6-F1
#
_entry.id   AF-A0A933N2T6-F1
#
_cell.length_a   1.000
_cell.length_b   1.000
_cell.length_c   1.000
_cell.angle_alpha   90.00
_cell.angle_beta   90.00
_cell.angle_gamma   90.00
#
_symmetry.space_group_name_H-M   'P 1'
#
loop_
_entity.id
_entity.type
_entity.pdbx_description
1 polymer ?
#
loop_
_entity_poly.entity_id
_entity_poly.type
_entity_poly.pdbx_seq_one_letter_code
_entity_poly.pdbx_strand_id
1 'polypeptide(L)' 'VHWFKRLCLPKQWRFATLDTIRTDFLMLPAKLTKRGSQNIVKLPDDYHYQKEFLQAFRNIHRLRLPKTFRICK' A
#
# COMPACT_ATOMS: atom_id res chain seq x y z
N VAL A 1 0.02 14.09 4.16
CA VAL A 1 0.23 12.62 4.00
C VAL A 1 0.65 11.87 5.27
N HIS A 2 0.98 12.56 6.38
CA HIS A 2 1.36 11.91 7.66
C HIS A 2 0.28 10.97 8.23
N TRP A 3 -1.00 11.17 7.93
CA TRP A 3 -2.08 10.27 8.36
C TRP A 3 -1.92 8.85 7.78
N PHE A 4 -1.54 8.71 6.52
CA PHE A 4 -1.36 7.41 5.85
C PHE A 4 -0.23 6.60 6.48
N LYS A 5 0.92 7.26 6.72
CA LYS A 5 2.05 6.66 7.44
C LYS A 5 1.68 6.19 8.84
N ARG A 6 0.81 6.93 9.53
CA ARG A 6 0.41 6.61 10.92
C ARG A 6 -0.63 5.51 11.00
N LEU A 7 -1.58 5.48 10.08
CA LEU A 7 -2.76 4.61 10.14
C LEU A 7 -2.59 3.32 9.34
N CYS A 8 -1.86 3.35 8.23
CA CYS A 8 -1.81 2.24 7.28
C CYS A 8 -0.47 1.52 7.32
N LEU A 9 0.64 2.26 7.39
CA LEU A 9 1.97 1.68 7.22
C LEU A 9 2.57 1.11 8.52
N PRO A 10 3.43 0.08 8.41
CA PRO A 10 4.23 -0.41 9.54
C PRO A 10 5.15 0.67 10.12
N LYS A 11 5.56 0.50 11.40
CA LYS A 11 6.38 1.48 12.13
C LYS A 11 7.69 1.85 11.43
N GLN A 12 8.29 0.93 10.67
CA GLN A 12 9.52 1.17 9.90
C GLN A 12 9.37 2.29 8.86
N TRP A 13 8.15 2.51 8.34
CA TRP A 13 7.86 3.54 7.33
C TRP A 13 7.49 4.90 7.92
N ARG A 14 7.53 5.06 9.25
CA ARG A 14 7.14 6.32 9.92
C ARG A 14 8.01 7.51 9.49
N PHE A 15 9.31 7.25 9.33
CA PHE A 15 10.31 8.25 8.94
C PHE A 15 10.54 8.32 7.43
N ALA A 16 9.98 7.38 6.65
CA ALA A 16 10.10 7.41 5.20
C ALA A 16 9.51 8.70 4.63
N THR A 17 10.21 9.26 3.64
CA THR A 17 9.73 10.44 2.92
C THR A 17 8.58 10.04 1.99
N LEU A 18 7.84 11.03 1.50
CA LEU A 18 6.77 10.76 0.54
C LEU A 18 7.30 10.21 -0.77
N ASP A 19 8.50 10.64 -1.14
CA ASP A 19 9.18 10.17 -2.34
C ASP A 19 9.52 8.69 -2.20
N THR A 20 10.18 8.31 -1.10
CA THR A 20 10.50 6.91 -0.76
C THR A 20 9.25 6.01 -0.74
N ILE A 21 8.15 6.48 -0.15
CA ILE A 21 6.90 5.70 -0.14
C ILE A 21 6.35 5.53 -1.56
N ARG A 22 6.45 6.56 -2.40
CA ARG A 22 5.97 6.48 -3.78
C ARG A 22 6.82 5.50 -4.59
N THR A 23 8.14 5.65 -4.58
CA THR A 23 9.07 4.89 -5.43
C THR A 23 9.29 3.47 -4.94
N ASP A 24 9.35 3.25 -3.63
CA ASP A 24 9.79 1.97 -3.11
C ASP A 24 8.60 1.10 -2.66
N PHE A 25 7.53 1.74 -2.18
CA PHE A 25 6.38 1.05 -1.58
C PHE A 25 5.15 1.00 -2.49
N LEU A 26 4.86 2.07 -3.24
CA LEU A 26 3.65 2.17 -4.07
C LEU A 26 3.89 1.87 -5.55
N MET A 27 5.11 2.03 -6.05
CA MET A 27 5.49 1.52 -7.36
C MET A 27 5.68 0.01 -7.29
N LEU A 28 4.55 -0.70 -7.43
CA LEU A 28 4.55 -2.14 -7.53
C LEU A 28 4.95 -2.56 -8.96
N PRO A 29 5.86 -3.53 -9.11
CA PRO A 29 6.00 -4.21 -10.39
C PRO A 29 4.69 -4.95 -10.66
N ALA A 30 3.92 -4.53 -11.66
CA ALA A 30 2.70 -5.24 -12.03
C ALA A 30 3.08 -6.47 -12.87
N LYS A 31 2.90 -7.68 -12.31
CA LYS A 31 3.03 -8.90 -13.11
C LYS A 31 1.68 -9.22 -13.73
N LEU A 32 1.59 -9.08 -15.06
CA LEU A 32 0.41 -9.54 -15.79
C LEU A 32 0.45 -11.07 -15.87
N THR A 33 -0.57 -11.72 -15.34
CA THR A 33 -0.71 -13.19 -15.38
C THR A 33 -2.03 -13.57 -16.03
N LYS A 34 -2.06 -14.67 -16.77
CA LYS A 34 -3.28 -15.19 -17.37
C LYS A 34 -3.83 -16.34 -16.53
N ARG A 35 -5.09 -16.24 -16.10
CA ARG A 35 -5.82 -17.34 -15.44
C ARG A 35 -7.01 -17.71 -16.32
N GLY A 36 -6.90 -18.81 -17.06
CA GLY A 36 -7.90 -19.19 -18.06
C GLY A 36 -7.95 -18.18 -19.21
N SER A 37 -9.11 -17.57 -19.44
CA SER A 37 -9.31 -16.51 -20.45
C SER A 37 -9.07 -15.08 -19.92
N GLN A 38 -8.82 -14.91 -18.61
CA GLN A 38 -8.72 -13.58 -17.99
C GLN A 38 -7.28 -13.15 -17.70
N ASN A 39 -6.98 -11.89 -18.00
CA ASN A 39 -5.74 -11.23 -17.62
C ASN A 39 -5.90 -10.65 -16.20
N ILE A 40 -5.04 -11.07 -15.28
CA ILE A 40 -5.05 -10.66 -13.88
C ILE A 40 -3.70 -10.01 -13.56
N VAL A 41 -3.76 -8.79 -13.03
CA VAL A 41 -2.59 -8.16 -12.43
C VAL A 41 -2.39 -8.76 -11.04
N LYS A 42 -1.25 -9.44 -10.85
CA LYS A 42 -0.88 -10.00 -9.55
C LYS A 42 0.30 -9.22 -8.97
N LEU A 43 0.27 -9.11 -7.65
CA LEU A 43 1.45 -8.70 -6.90
C LEU A 43 2.53 -9.77 -7.08
N PRO A 44 3.77 -9.40 -7.46
CA PRO A 44 4.85 -10.37 -7.60
C PRO A 44 5.16 -11.05 -6.26
N ASP A 45 5.52 -12.33 -6.32
CA ASP A 45 5.88 -13.12 -5.14
C ASP A 45 7.25 -12.72 -4.57
N ASP A 46 8.11 -12.15 -5.42
CA ASP A 46 9.46 -11.67 -5.11
C ASP A 46 9.50 -10.17 -4.75
N TYR A 47 8.34 -9.51 -4.63
CA TYR A 47 8.30 -8.11 -4.22
C TYR A 47 8.79 -7.97 -2.77
N HIS A 48 9.87 -7.21 -2.59
CA HIS A 48 10.56 -7.10 -1.30
C HIS A 48 9.64 -6.68 -0.14
N TYR A 49 8.71 -5.76 -0.39
CA TYR A 49 7.77 -5.25 0.61
C TYR A 49 6.37 -5.89 0.53
N GLN A 50 6.25 -7.10 -0.01
CA GLN A 50 4.94 -7.77 -0.20
C GLN A 50 4.14 -7.88 1.10
N LYS A 51 4.81 -8.27 2.20
CA LYS A 51 4.18 -8.46 3.50
C LYS A 51 3.65 -7.14 4.06
N GLU A 52 4.46 -6.09 3.98
CA GLU A 52 4.13 -4.75 4.43
C GLU A 52 3.01 -4.15 3.58
N PHE A 53 3.05 -4.36 2.27
CA PHE A 53 1.99 -3.94 1.36
C PHE A 53 0.65 -4.60 1.70
N LEU A 54 0.63 -5.92 1.85
CA LEU A 54 -0.57 -6.66 2.23
C LEU A 54 -1.07 -6.28 3.63
N GLN A 55 -0.17 -5.99 4.56
CA GLN A 55 -0.53 -5.47 5.87
C GLN A 55 -1.18 -4.08 5.77
N ALA A 56 -0.57 -3.17 5.02
CA ALA A 56 -1.11 -1.82 4.81
C ALA A 56 -2.48 -1.87 4.12
N PHE A 57 -2.64 -2.73 3.12
CA PHE A 57 -3.91 -2.98 2.45
C PHE A 57 -4.99 -3.45 3.42
N ARG A 58 -4.68 -4.44 4.27
CA ARG A 58 -5.60 -4.90 5.33
C ARG A 58 -5.92 -3.81 6.34
N ASN A 59 -4.94 -3.00 6.73
CA ASN A 59 -5.15 -1.87 7.65
C ASN A 59 -6.11 -0.85 7.04
N ILE A 60 -5.91 -0.47 5.78
CA ILE A 60 -6.79 0.46 5.05
C ILE A 60 -8.23 -0.05 5.01
N HIS A 61 -8.44 -1.33 4.69
CA HIS A 61 -9.78 -1.92 4.68
C HIS A 61 -10.46 -1.94 6.05
N ARG A 62 -9.68 -1.94 7.13
CA ARG A 62 -10.20 -1.86 8.52
C ARG A 62 -10.42 -0.42 8.97
N LEU A 63 -9.87 0.58 8.28
CA LEU A 63 -10.07 1.97 8.62
C LEU A 63 -11.53 2.35 8.34
N ARG A 64 -12.30 2.50 9.41
CA ARG A 64 -13.58 3.18 9.37
C ARG A 64 -13.33 4.68 9.45
N LEU A 65 -13.13 5.31 8.30
CA LEU A 65 -12.97 6.76 8.25
C LEU A 65 -14.32 7.41 8.58
N PRO A 66 -14.40 8.30 9.58
CA PRO A 66 -15.61 9.08 9.81
C PRO A 66 -15.95 9.90 8.56
N LYS A 67 -17.25 10.15 8.30
CA LYS A 67 -17.69 10.96 7.15
C LYS A 67 -17.04 12.36 7.10
N THR A 68 -16.59 12.85 8.25
CA THR A 68 -15.89 14.13 8.44
C THR A 68 -14.37 13.99 8.54
N PHE A 69 -13.77 12.91 8.01
CA PHE A 69 -12.31 12.74 8.01
C PHE A 69 -11.63 13.85 7.20
N ARG A 70 -11.17 14.89 7.89
CA ARG A 70 -10.43 16.00 7.30
C ARG A 70 -8.98 15.57 7.14
N ILE A 71 -8.55 15.44 5.89
CA ILE A 71 -7.13 15.29 5.56
C ILE A 71 -6.49 16.65 5.85
N CYS A 72 -5.87 16.80 7.02
CA CYS A 72 -5.04 17.97 7.31
C CYS A 72 -3.91 18.02 6.27
N LYS A 73 -3.85 19.13 5.52
CA LYS A 73 -2.83 19.40 4.50
C LYS A 73 -1.44 19.39 5.13
#